data_AF-A0A966Q6L9-F1
#
_entry.id   AF-A0A966Q6L9-F1
#
_cell.length_a   1.000
_cell.length_b   1.000
_cell.length_c   1.000
_cell.angle_alpha   90.00
_cell.angle_beta   90.00
_cell.angle_gamma   90.00
#
_symmetry.space_group_name_H-M   'P 1'
#
loop_
_entity.id
_entity.type
_entity.pdbx_description
1 polymer ?
#
loop_
_entity_poly.entity_id
_entity_poly.type
_entity_poly.pdbx_seq_one_letter_code
_entity_poly.pdbx_strand_id
1 'polypeptide(L)'
;METTNEVLAPEHYNANQLVTYKKIENDVVSFPTIKVNDLEWELDRQRKMSTRIDELNYTISRITDNMTEESWYNPNTEAAEILNDLCEILGYNPVKTIDFTANVTINGQIEIPMNEIEDFDLDSFIHEVISIDSYNGNVEVHD
;
A
#
# COMPACT_ATOMS: atom_id res chain seq x y z
N MET A 1 23.15 11.75 22.49
CA MET A 1 23.88 12.66 21.59
C MET A 1 23.64 12.14 20.18
N GLU A 2 22.85 12.86 19.39
CA GLU A 2 22.72 12.56 17.96
C GLU A 2 24.01 12.98 17.26
N THR A 3 24.69 12.03 16.61
CA THR A 3 25.81 12.32 15.72
C THR A 3 25.24 12.71 14.37
N THR A 4 25.18 14.01 14.09
CA THR A 4 24.89 14.53 12.75
C THR A 4 26.11 14.23 11.88
N ASN A 5 26.08 13.12 11.13
CA ASN A 5 27.11 12.82 10.17
C ASN A 5 26.96 13.76 8.97
N GLU A 6 27.59 14.93 9.02
CA GLU A 6 27.69 15.81 7.87
C GLU A 6 28.57 15.14 6.80
N VAL A 7 27.97 14.82 5.66
CA VAL A 7 28.70 14.33 4.49
C VAL A 7 29.36 15.53 3.81
N LEU A 8 30.61 15.81 4.15
CA LEU A 8 31.41 16.86 3.51
C LEU A 8 31.92 16.36 2.16
N ALA A 9 31.72 17.17 1.10
CA ALA A 9 32.32 16.90 -0.20
C ALA A 9 33.86 16.97 -0.09
N PRO A 10 34.61 16.19 -0.88
CA PRO A 10 36.07 16.27 -0.91
C PRO A 10 36.55 17.70 -1.21
N GLU A 11 37.62 18.17 -0.55
CA GLU A 11 38.15 19.55 -0.71
C GLU A 11 38.49 19.94 -2.16
N HIS A 12 38.71 18.95 -3.03
CA HIS A 12 39.01 19.15 -4.45
C HIS A 12 37.89 18.73 -5.40
N TYR A 13 36.69 18.47 -4.88
CA TYR A 13 35.55 18.11 -5.72
C TYR A 13 35.06 19.33 -6.51
N ASN A 14 34.93 19.17 -7.83
CA ASN A 14 34.35 20.17 -8.72
C ASN A 14 33.29 19.53 -9.62
N ALA A 15 32.02 19.70 -9.23
CA ALA A 15 30.84 19.25 -9.98
C ALA A 15 30.81 19.68 -11.45
N ASN A 16 31.39 20.85 -11.78
CA ASN A 16 31.41 21.42 -13.12
C ASN A 16 32.67 21.08 -13.92
N GLN A 17 33.60 20.31 -13.36
CA GLN A 17 34.77 19.84 -14.10
C GLN A 17 34.31 18.98 -15.28
N LEU A 18 34.92 19.22 -16.45
CA LEU A 18 34.70 18.39 -17.63
C LEU A 18 35.58 17.15 -17.56
N VAL A 19 34.97 16.00 -17.79
CA VAL A 19 35.64 14.70 -17.83
C VAL A 19 35.34 14.01 -19.15
N THR A 20 36.36 13.41 -19.75
CA THR A 20 36.24 12.56 -20.93
C THR A 20 36.48 11.12 -20.51
N TYR A 21 35.54 10.23 -20.83
CA TYR A 21 35.64 8.80 -20.47
C TYR A 21 35.36 7.92 -21.68
N LYS A 22 35.88 6.69 -21.65
CA LYS A 22 35.58 5.68 -22.67
C LYS A 22 34.22 5.07 -22.35
N LYS A 23 33.27 5.20 -23.26
CA LYS A 23 31.97 4.54 -23.20
C LYS A 23 31.92 3.42 -24.24
N ILE A 24 31.45 2.24 -23.83
CA ILE A 24 31.28 1.08 -24.70
C ILE A 24 29.80 0.67 -24.62
N GLU A 25 29.09 0.75 -25.74
CA GLU A 25 27.69 0.32 -25.84
C GLU A 25 27.55 -0.56 -27.08
N ASN A 26 27.10 -1.80 -26.93
CA ASN A 26 26.92 -2.77 -28.03
C ASN A 26 28.14 -2.85 -28.96
N ASP A 27 29.32 -3.03 -28.37
CA ASP A 27 30.63 -3.08 -29.06
C ASP A 27 31.07 -1.79 -29.79
N VAL A 28 30.30 -0.70 -29.69
CA VAL A 28 30.66 0.61 -30.22
C VAL A 28 31.36 1.43 -29.14
N VAL A 29 32.56 1.93 -29.46
CA VAL A 29 33.35 2.76 -28.56
C VAL A 29 33.12 4.25 -28.87
N SER A 30 32.84 5.05 -27.84
CA SER A 30 32.75 6.52 -27.92
C SER A 30 33.48 7.19 -26.75
N PHE A 31 33.80 8.48 -26.90
CA PHE A 31 34.51 9.28 -25.88
C PHE A 31 33.74 10.57 -25.56
N PRO A 32 32.58 10.48 -24.90
CA PRO A 32 31.83 11.65 -24.47
C PRO A 32 32.64 12.50 -23.49
N THR A 33 32.42 13.82 -23.54
CA THR A 33 32.95 14.79 -22.57
C THR A 33 31.79 15.51 -21.91
N ILE A 34 31.61 15.31 -20.61
CA ILE A 34 30.48 15.85 -19.82
C ILE A 34 30.96 16.37 -18.47
N LYS A 35 30.08 17.02 -17.71
CA LYS A 35 30.39 17.45 -16.34
C LYS A 35 30.41 16.27 -15.38
N VAL A 36 31.24 16.35 -14.33
CA VAL A 36 31.30 15.35 -13.25
C VAL A 36 29.92 15.08 -12.65
N ASN A 37 29.16 16.12 -12.31
CA ASN A 37 27.84 15.96 -11.70
C ASN A 37 26.83 15.19 -12.60
N ASP A 38 26.88 15.42 -13.92
CA ASP A 38 26.00 14.74 -14.86
C ASP A 38 26.35 13.24 -14.94
N LEU A 39 27.66 12.92 -14.99
CA LEU A 39 28.14 11.54 -14.96
C LEU A 39 27.76 10.82 -13.66
N GLU A 40 27.92 11.48 -12.52
CA GLU A 40 27.56 10.93 -11.21
C GLU A 40 26.06 10.61 -11.12
N TRP A 41 25.22 11.51 -11.63
CA TRP A 41 23.79 11.28 -11.70
C TRP A 41 23.43 10.08 -12.60
N GLU A 42 24.06 9.98 -13.78
CA GLU A 42 23.84 8.84 -14.68
C GLU A 42 24.25 7.52 -14.01
N LEU A 43 25.40 7.50 -13.33
CA LEU A 43 25.90 6.31 -12.62
C LEU A 43 25.00 5.93 -11.43
N ASP A 44 24.56 6.90 -10.63
CA ASP A 44 23.64 6.63 -9.51
C ASP A 44 22.29 6.10 -10.00
N ARG A 45 21.75 6.71 -11.07
CA ARG A 45 20.53 6.23 -11.71
C ARG A 45 20.69 4.80 -12.23
N GLN A 46 21.81 4.49 -12.87
CA GLN A 46 22.11 3.13 -13.34
C GLN A 46 22.21 2.13 -12.18
N ARG A 47 22.87 2.50 -11.08
CA ARG A 47 22.95 1.66 -9.87
C ARG A 47 21.57 1.35 -9.31
N LYS A 48 20.72 2.36 -9.13
CA LYS A 48 19.34 2.19 -8.66
C LYS A 48 18.53 1.29 -9.60
N MET A 49 18.69 1.46 -10.92
CA MET A 49 18.04 0.60 -11.90
C MET A 49 18.52 -0.85 -11.81
N SER A 50 19.83 -1.07 -11.64
CA SER A 50 20.40 -2.41 -11.46
C SER A 50 19.82 -3.09 -10.22
N THR A 51 19.80 -2.40 -9.08
CA THR A 51 19.20 -2.93 -7.85
C THR A 51 17.73 -3.29 -8.06
N ARG A 52 16.97 -2.44 -8.77
CA ARG A 52 15.57 -2.74 -9.09
C ARG A 52 15.41 -3.96 -9.98
N ILE A 53 16.30 -4.14 -10.96
CA ILE A 53 16.32 -5.32 -11.82
C ILE A 53 16.64 -6.58 -11.00
N ASP A 54 17.60 -6.51 -10.07
CA ASP A 54 17.96 -7.62 -9.20
C ASP A 54 16.79 -8.04 -8.30
N GLU A 55 16.07 -7.07 -7.73
CA GLU A 55 14.83 -7.33 -6.98
C GLU A 55 13.77 -8.04 -7.84
N LEU A 56 13.54 -7.56 -9.06
CA LEU A 56 12.57 -8.16 -9.97
C LEU A 56 12.97 -9.58 -10.38
N ASN A 57 14.25 -9.80 -10.68
CA ASN A 57 14.79 -11.12 -11.00
C ASN A 57 14.65 -12.06 -9.80
N TYR A 58 14.89 -11.58 -8.57
CA TYR A 58 14.69 -12.37 -7.37
C TYR A 58 13.22 -12.79 -7.21
N THR A 59 12.27 -11.88 -7.40
CA THR A 59 10.83 -12.21 -7.39
C THR A 59 10.49 -13.24 -8.46
N ILE A 60 10.97 -13.07 -9.71
CA ILE A 60 10.74 -14.02 -10.81
C ILE A 60 11.35 -15.38 -10.50
N SER A 61 12.56 -15.44 -9.95
CA SER A 61 13.21 -16.69 -9.53
C SER A 61 12.38 -17.41 -8.48
N ARG A 62 11.89 -16.72 -7.44
CA ARG A 62 11.01 -17.33 -6.43
C ARG A 62 9.74 -17.94 -7.03
N ILE A 63 9.12 -17.26 -8.00
CA ILE A 63 7.94 -17.80 -8.70
C ILE A 63 8.34 -19.06 -9.49
N THR A 64 9.41 -18.96 -10.27
CA THR A 64 9.86 -20.06 -11.14
C THR A 64 10.30 -21.29 -10.34
N ASP A 65 10.97 -21.09 -9.20
CA ASP A 65 11.43 -22.17 -8.32
C ASP A 65 10.27 -22.95 -7.68
N ASN A 66 9.11 -22.31 -7.50
CA ASN A 66 7.90 -22.98 -7.02
C ASN A 66 7.10 -23.68 -8.12
N MET A 67 7.38 -23.41 -9.40
CA MET A 67 6.74 -24.06 -10.54
C MET A 67 7.32 -25.46 -10.83
N THR A 68 7.31 -26.33 -9.82
CA THR A 68 7.84 -27.70 -9.87
C THR A 68 6.77 -28.72 -9.45
N GLU A 69 6.94 -29.98 -9.88
CA GLU A 69 6.03 -31.09 -9.52
C GLU A 69 5.97 -31.36 -8.00
N GLU A 70 6.99 -30.94 -7.27
CA GLU A 70 7.08 -31.08 -5.80
C GLU A 70 6.39 -29.92 -5.06
N SER A 71 6.11 -28.80 -5.74
CA SER A 71 5.46 -27.60 -5.18
C SER A 71 4.16 -27.28 -5.94
N TRP A 72 4.05 -26.17 -6.68
CA TRP A 72 2.76 -25.72 -7.24
C TRP A 72 2.16 -26.63 -8.33
N TYR A 73 2.96 -27.49 -8.98
CA TYR A 73 2.42 -28.49 -9.91
C TYR A 73 2.04 -29.81 -9.23
N ASN A 74 2.21 -29.92 -7.90
CA ASN A 74 1.76 -31.08 -7.15
C ASN A 74 0.22 -31.20 -7.24
N PRO A 75 -0.33 -32.36 -7.64
CA PRO A 75 -1.78 -32.55 -7.73
C PRO A 75 -2.55 -32.34 -6.42
N ASN A 76 -1.85 -32.36 -5.28
CA ASN A 76 -2.43 -32.13 -3.96
C ASN A 76 -2.38 -30.66 -3.52
N THR A 77 -1.70 -29.78 -4.26
CA THR A 77 -1.63 -28.35 -3.95
C THR A 77 -2.91 -27.66 -4.42
N GLU A 78 -3.56 -26.94 -3.51
CA GLU A 78 -4.79 -26.23 -3.83
C GLU A 78 -4.51 -24.88 -4.50
N ALA A 79 -5.41 -24.45 -5.39
CA ALA A 79 -5.29 -23.16 -6.06
C ALA A 79 -5.24 -21.97 -5.07
N ALA A 80 -5.88 -22.10 -3.90
CA ALA A 80 -5.85 -21.09 -2.86
C ALA A 80 -4.45 -20.94 -2.22
N GLU A 81 -3.72 -22.04 -2.06
CA GLU A 81 -2.35 -22.06 -1.54
C GLU A 81 -1.40 -21.34 -2.50
N ILE A 82 -1.48 -21.66 -3.79
CA ILE A 82 -0.69 -21.00 -4.85
C ILE A 82 -0.96 -19.49 -4.88
N LEU A 83 -2.23 -19.08 -4.76
CA LEU A 83 -2.61 -17.66 -4.74
C LEU A 83 -2.06 -16.93 -3.51
N ASN A 84 -2.04 -17.57 -2.35
CA ASN A 84 -1.44 -17.00 -1.13
C ASN A 84 0.08 -16.84 -1.28
N ASP A 85 0.77 -17.86 -1.77
CA ASP A 85 2.22 -17.80 -2.02
C ASP A 85 2.57 -16.71 -3.04
N LEU A 86 1.79 -16.59 -4.11
CA LEU A 86 1.96 -15.51 -5.09
C LEU A 86 1.76 -14.13 -4.45
N CYS A 87 0.75 -13.96 -3.59
CA CYS A 87 0.53 -12.73 -2.85
C CYS A 87 1.72 -12.38 -1.95
N GLU A 88 2.31 -13.38 -1.27
CA GLU A 88 3.51 -13.21 -0.46
C GLU A 88 4.73 -12.83 -1.31
N ILE A 89 5.01 -13.56 -2.38
CA ILE A 89 6.16 -13.33 -3.28
C ILE A 89 6.08 -11.95 -3.94
N LEU A 90 4.87 -11.53 -4.33
CA LEU A 90 4.62 -10.23 -4.96
C LEU A 90 4.48 -9.08 -3.95
N GLY A 91 4.39 -9.38 -2.65
CA GLY A 91 4.14 -8.36 -1.61
C GLY A 91 2.79 -7.66 -1.79
N TYR A 92 1.79 -8.37 -2.32
CA TYR A 92 0.46 -7.83 -2.64
C TYR A 92 -0.59 -8.44 -1.74
N ASN A 93 -1.39 -7.61 -1.06
CA ASN A 93 -2.47 -8.07 -0.20
C ASN A 93 -3.83 -7.77 -0.85
N PRO A 94 -4.53 -8.77 -1.42
CA PRO A 94 -5.84 -8.57 -2.01
C PRO A 94 -6.87 -8.23 -0.91
N VAL A 95 -7.59 -7.12 -1.08
CA VAL A 95 -8.68 -6.73 -0.17
C VAL A 95 -10.02 -6.89 -0.86
N LYS A 96 -11.01 -7.39 -0.12
CA LYS A 96 -12.41 -7.46 -0.57
C LYS A 96 -13.25 -6.54 0.31
N THR A 97 -13.86 -5.54 -0.30
CA THR A 97 -14.87 -4.70 0.34
C THR A 97 -16.19 -5.48 0.37
N ILE A 98 -16.79 -5.59 1.55
CA ILE A 98 -18.11 -6.23 1.73
C ILE A 98 -19.04 -5.16 2.30
N ASP A 99 -20.02 -4.76 1.48
CA ASP A 99 -21.10 -3.89 1.94
C ASP A 99 -22.20 -4.75 2.54
N PHE A 100 -22.67 -4.38 3.73
CA PHE A 100 -23.85 -5.00 4.33
C PHE A 100 -24.85 -3.93 4.74
N THR A 101 -26.13 -4.25 4.61
CA THR A 101 -27.24 -3.42 5.08
C THR A 101 -28.03 -4.24 6.08
N ALA A 102 -28.21 -3.71 7.29
CA ALA A 102 -29.02 -4.32 8.33
C ALA A 102 -30.17 -3.38 8.69
N ASN A 103 -31.41 -3.90 8.65
CA ASN A 103 -32.59 -3.20 9.15
C ASN A 103 -32.80 -3.58 10.62
N VAL A 104 -32.79 -2.59 11.52
CA VAL A 104 -33.08 -2.80 12.95
C VAL A 104 -34.53 -2.37 13.21
N THR A 105 -35.40 -3.30 13.59
CA THR A 105 -36.77 -3.00 14.02
C THR A 105 -36.81 -2.92 15.54
N ILE A 106 -37.09 -1.73 16.07
CA ILE A 106 -37.23 -1.50 17.51
C ILE A 106 -38.72 -1.60 17.85
N ASN A 107 -39.10 -2.58 18.66
CA ASN A 107 -40.46 -2.69 19.21
C ASN A 107 -40.44 -2.16 20.65
N GLY A 108 -41.17 -1.09 20.90
CA GLY A 108 -41.31 -0.48 22.23
C GLY A 108 -42.76 -0.47 22.70
N GLN A 109 -42.95 -0.55 24.02
CA GLN A 109 -44.21 -0.24 24.68
C GLN A 109 -43.90 0.81 25.76
N ILE A 110 -44.70 1.87 25.83
CA ILE A 110 -44.55 2.94 26.81
C ILE A 110 -45.84 3.00 27.61
N GLU A 111 -45.72 3.06 28.94
CA GLU A 111 -46.85 3.21 29.86
C GLU A 111 -46.95 4.67 30.28
N ILE A 112 -48.10 5.29 30.02
CA ILE A 112 -48.35 6.71 30.33
C ILE A 112 -49.57 6.81 31.27
N PRO A 113 -49.53 7.65 32.32
CA PRO A 113 -50.68 7.94 33.15
C PRO A 113 -51.87 8.49 32.35
N MET A 114 -53.09 8.02 32.62
CA MET A 114 -54.30 8.36 31.83
C MET A 114 -54.62 9.86 31.77
N ASN A 115 -54.18 10.62 32.77
CA ASN A 115 -54.36 12.07 32.85
C ASN A 115 -53.41 12.88 31.95
N GLU A 116 -52.42 12.23 31.34
CA GLU A 116 -51.39 12.85 30.51
C GLU A 116 -51.46 12.38 29.05
N ILE A 117 -52.44 11.54 28.70
CA ILE A 117 -52.61 10.98 27.35
C ILE A 117 -52.93 12.04 26.31
N GLU A 118 -53.77 13.03 26.65
CA GLU A 118 -54.17 14.06 25.68
C GLU A 118 -53.00 14.95 25.25
N ASP A 119 -51.98 15.06 26.09
CA ASP A 119 -50.77 15.87 25.85
C ASP A 119 -49.54 15.02 25.45
N PHE A 120 -49.67 13.69 25.41
CA PHE A 120 -48.53 12.81 25.14
C PHE A 120 -48.24 12.69 23.64
N ASP A 121 -47.06 13.17 23.23
CA ASP A 121 -46.53 13.02 21.89
C ASP A 121 -45.49 11.90 21.83
N LEU A 122 -45.87 10.77 21.23
CA LEU A 122 -45.02 9.60 21.05
C LEU A 122 -43.81 9.89 20.15
N ASP A 123 -43.98 10.70 19.12
CA ASP A 123 -42.90 11.02 18.17
C ASP A 123 -41.84 11.86 18.88
N SER A 124 -42.26 12.86 19.66
CA SER A 124 -41.36 13.64 20.52
C SER A 124 -40.62 12.77 21.53
N PHE A 125 -41.30 11.81 22.17
CA PHE A 125 -40.68 10.91 23.15
C PHE A 125 -39.63 9.99 22.52
N ILE A 126 -39.93 9.41 21.35
CA ILE A 126 -39.02 8.54 20.62
C ILE A 126 -37.76 9.31 20.19
N HIS A 127 -37.93 10.55 19.72
CA HIS A 127 -36.81 11.42 19.35
C HIS A 127 -35.93 11.83 20.52
N GLU A 128 -36.49 12.01 21.72
CA GLU A 128 -35.73 12.42 22.90
C GLU A 128 -35.00 11.25 23.60
N VAL A 129 -35.51 10.02 23.50
CA VAL A 129 -35.00 8.88 24.30
C VAL A 129 -34.14 7.89 23.49
N ILE A 130 -34.34 7.77 22.18
CA ILE A 130 -33.55 6.83 21.37
C ILE A 130 -32.24 7.50 20.93
N SER A 131 -31.14 7.18 21.63
CA SER A 131 -29.78 7.49 21.15
C SER A 131 -29.24 6.32 20.31
N ILE A 132 -28.78 6.63 19.08
CA ILE A 132 -28.04 5.68 18.24
C ILE A 132 -26.55 6.01 18.37
N ASP A 133 -25.83 5.22 19.16
CA ASP A 133 -24.37 5.35 19.30
C ASP A 133 -23.66 4.41 18.31
N SER A 134 -22.90 5.00 17.38
CA SER A 134 -22.02 4.26 16.47
C SER A 134 -20.57 4.36 16.94
N TYR A 135 -19.94 3.21 17.17
CA TYR A 135 -18.53 3.15 17.59
C TYR A 135 -17.54 3.23 16.42
N ASN A 136 -17.98 3.09 15.15
CA ASN A 136 -17.07 3.16 14.00
C ASN A 136 -17.77 3.35 12.63
N GLY A 137 -18.41 4.51 12.42
CA GLY A 137 -18.98 4.90 11.13
C GLY A 137 -19.82 6.17 11.23
N ASN A 138 -19.85 6.98 10.16
CA ASN A 138 -20.76 8.11 10.05
C ASN A 138 -22.20 7.60 9.98
N VAL A 139 -23.03 8.03 10.93
CA VAL A 139 -24.48 7.75 10.93
C VAL A 139 -25.17 8.98 10.35
N GLU A 140 -25.84 8.83 9.21
CA GLU A 140 -26.80 9.80 8.71
C GLU A 140 -28.21 9.24 8.91
N VAL A 141 -29.04 9.99 9.64
CA VAL A 141 -30.46 9.71 9.80
C VAL A 141 -31.20 10.55 8.76
N HIS A 142 -31.89 9.90 7.82
CA HIS A 142 -32.78 10.56 6.88
C HIS A 142 -34.23 10.42 7.34
N ASP A 143 -35.01 11.49 7.17
CA ASP A 143 -36.47 11.54 7.37
C ASP A 143 -37.21 10.81 6.24
#